data_AF-A0A2D5XNM8-F1
#
_entry.id   AF-A0A2D5XNM8-F1
#
_cell.length_a   1.000
_cell.length_b   1.000
_cell.length_c   1.000
_cell.angle_alpha   90.00
_cell.angle_beta   90.00
_cell.angle_gamma   90.00
#
_symmetry.space_group_name_H-M   'P 1'
#
loop_
_entity.id
_entity.type
_entity.pdbx_description
1 polymer ?
#
loop_
_entity_poly.entity_id
_entity_poly.type
_entity_poly.pdbx_seq_one_letter_code
_entity_poly.pdbx_strand_id
1 'polypeptide(L)'
;MQHETHQRLGEIRASVGMEYGKILQKILAISLLETKVESLVERSVQGIDLEMVIGGATCAFEVKTSEGNTIKLSRKDIEGLDRQVEAGNRAYIVVLTNGPLDDVIFARYHPGEIPAGKELSSFFFRAYQEPALQQRIKSTFPVVVDKYAQTAVEGRQGGLDKILAQYAEWGRA
;
A
#
# COMPACT_ATOMS: atom_id res chain seq x y z
N MET A 1 6.65 16.25 -10.90
CA MET A 1 6.39 14.87 -10.43
C MET A 1 6.09 14.79 -8.94
N GLN A 2 7.05 14.84 -8.00
CA GLN A 2 6.71 14.66 -6.56
C GLN A 2 5.71 15.71 -6.02
N HIS A 3 5.92 16.99 -6.32
CA HIS A 3 5.00 18.06 -5.91
C HIS A 3 3.59 17.92 -6.53
N GLU A 4 3.51 17.44 -7.76
CA GLU A 4 2.23 17.19 -8.44
C GLU A 4 1.51 15.97 -7.82
N THR A 5 2.24 14.89 -7.52
CA THR A 5 1.69 13.73 -6.84
C THR A 5 1.14 14.10 -5.47
N HIS A 6 1.87 14.89 -4.67
CA HIS A 6 1.37 15.42 -3.40
C HIS A 6 0.03 16.14 -3.55
N GLN A 7 -0.04 17.06 -4.52
CA GLN A 7 -1.24 17.84 -4.76
C GLN A 7 -2.42 16.94 -5.14
N ARG A 8 -2.20 15.98 -6.04
CA ARG A 8 -3.22 15.00 -6.45
C ARG A 8 -3.70 14.15 -5.27
N LEU A 9 -2.80 13.68 -4.43
CA LEU A 9 -3.14 12.93 -3.22
C LEU A 9 -3.99 13.78 -2.25
N GLY A 10 -3.64 15.07 -2.10
CA GLY A 10 -4.43 16.05 -1.37
C GLY A 10 -5.84 16.27 -1.96
N GLU A 11 -5.96 16.39 -3.29
CA GLU A 11 -7.23 16.55 -4.01
C GLU A 11 -8.13 15.31 -3.83
N ILE A 12 -7.56 14.11 -4.00
CA ILE A 12 -8.27 12.84 -3.78
C ILE A 12 -8.80 12.81 -2.35
N ARG A 13 -7.94 13.08 -1.36
CA ARG A 13 -8.30 13.06 0.05
C ARG A 13 -9.44 14.02 0.37
N ALA A 14 -9.32 15.27 -0.06
CA ALA A 14 -10.33 16.30 0.16
C ALA A 14 -11.70 15.90 -0.42
N SER A 15 -11.69 15.13 -1.51
CA SER A 15 -12.90 14.70 -2.21
C SER A 15 -13.55 13.44 -1.61
N VAL A 16 -12.75 12.45 -1.20
CA VAL A 16 -13.27 11.13 -0.77
C VAL A 16 -13.32 10.94 0.75
N GLY A 17 -12.67 11.81 1.52
CA GLY A 17 -12.72 11.83 2.97
C GLY A 17 -12.31 10.50 3.62
N MET A 18 -13.22 9.88 4.37
CA MET A 18 -12.96 8.64 5.12
C MET A 18 -12.58 7.45 4.23
N GLU A 19 -12.93 7.46 2.94
CA GLU A 19 -12.56 6.39 2.00
C GLU A 19 -11.12 6.49 1.50
N TYR A 20 -10.39 7.56 1.84
CA TYR A 20 -9.06 7.85 1.30
C TYR A 20 -8.08 6.68 1.45
N GLY A 21 -8.08 6.02 2.60
CA GLY A 21 -7.23 4.86 2.85
C GLY A 21 -7.46 3.73 1.84
N LYS A 22 -8.72 3.39 1.56
CA LYS A 22 -9.09 2.32 0.62
C LYS A 22 -8.84 2.72 -0.83
N ILE A 23 -9.06 4.00 -1.16
CA ILE A 23 -8.69 4.55 -2.47
C ILE A 23 -7.18 4.43 -2.71
N LEU A 24 -6.35 4.84 -1.75
CA LEU A 24 -4.90 4.72 -1.88
C LEU A 24 -4.42 3.27 -1.93
N GLN A 25 -5.03 2.38 -1.17
CA GLN A 25 -4.74 0.95 -1.26
C GLN A 25 -4.98 0.41 -2.68
N LYS A 26 -6.05 0.83 -3.36
CA LYS A 26 -6.33 0.43 -4.75
C LYS A 26 -5.37 1.08 -5.74
N ILE A 27 -5.02 2.35 -5.56
CA ILE A 27 -3.98 3.03 -6.36
C ILE A 27 -2.63 2.31 -6.20
N LEU A 28 -2.26 1.91 -4.99
CA LEU A 28 -1.06 1.11 -4.73
C LEU A 28 -1.13 -0.24 -5.45
N ALA A 29 -2.27 -0.94 -5.39
CA ALA A 29 -2.46 -2.20 -6.09
C ALA A 29 -2.28 -2.07 -7.61
N ILE A 30 -2.87 -1.03 -8.23
CA ILE A 30 -2.65 -0.71 -9.66
C ILE A 30 -1.16 -0.43 -9.90
N SER A 31 -0.52 0.34 -9.03
CA SER A 31 0.91 0.67 -9.14
C SER A 31 1.82 -0.55 -9.07
N LEU A 32 1.45 -1.57 -8.27
CA LEU A 32 2.16 -2.85 -8.18
C LEU A 32 1.92 -3.69 -9.44
N LEU A 33 0.69 -3.75 -9.95
CA LEU A 33 0.36 -4.47 -11.18
C LEU A 33 1.13 -3.93 -12.40
N GLU A 34 1.32 -2.61 -12.49
CA GLU A 34 2.15 -1.96 -13.53
C GLU A 34 3.64 -2.38 -13.46
N THR A 35 4.08 -3.05 -12.38
CA THR A 35 5.46 -3.57 -12.24
C THR A 35 5.66 -5.01 -12.74
N LYS A 36 4.63 -5.60 -13.40
CA LYS A 36 4.64 -6.96 -13.96
C LYS A 36 4.84 -8.06 -12.91
N VAL A 37 3.96 -8.05 -11.92
CA VAL A 37 3.85 -9.10 -10.90
C VAL A 37 3.22 -10.37 -11.49
N GLU A 38 3.31 -11.50 -10.80
CA GLU A 38 2.70 -12.76 -11.26
C GLU A 38 1.21 -12.85 -10.88
N SER A 39 0.88 -12.38 -9.67
CA SER A 39 -0.49 -12.23 -9.18
C SER A 39 -0.57 -11.14 -8.12
N LEU A 40 -1.76 -10.56 -7.96
CA LEU A 40 -2.06 -9.63 -6.88
C LEU A 40 -3.54 -9.72 -6.49
N VAL A 41 -3.83 -9.82 -5.19
CA VAL A 41 -5.20 -9.95 -4.68
C VAL A 41 -5.42 -9.15 -3.39
N GLU A 42 -6.63 -8.63 -3.22
CA GLU A 42 -7.08 -7.98 -1.98
C GLU A 42 -7.49 -9.02 -0.93
N ARG A 43 -7.04 -8.87 0.31
CA ARG A 43 -7.18 -9.90 1.36
C ARG A 43 -7.89 -9.40 2.63
N SER A 44 -8.98 -8.66 2.46
CA SER A 44 -9.78 -8.05 3.54
C SER A 44 -10.18 -8.98 4.72
N VAL A 45 -10.21 -10.30 4.53
CA VAL A 45 -10.58 -11.30 5.56
C VAL A 45 -9.37 -11.91 6.31
N GLN A 46 -8.17 -11.92 5.71
CA GLN A 46 -7.02 -12.66 6.25
C GLN A 46 -6.15 -11.84 7.21
N GLY A 47 -6.53 -10.58 7.47
CA GLY A 47 -5.79 -9.68 8.36
C GLY A 47 -4.57 -9.02 7.71
N ILE A 48 -4.55 -8.99 6.38
CA ILE A 48 -3.64 -8.19 5.55
C ILE A 48 -4.46 -7.51 4.45
N ASP A 49 -3.98 -6.41 3.89
CA ASP A 49 -4.71 -5.64 2.88
C ASP A 49 -4.51 -6.20 1.47
N LEU A 50 -3.27 -6.56 1.10
CA LEU A 50 -2.91 -7.07 -0.22
C LEU A 50 -1.96 -8.26 -0.11
N GLU A 51 -2.04 -9.16 -1.08
CA GLU A 51 -1.10 -10.26 -1.30
C GLU A 51 -0.65 -10.23 -2.75
N MET A 52 0.64 -10.45 -2.98
CA MET A 52 1.27 -10.37 -4.30
C MET A 52 2.29 -11.47 -4.47
N VAL A 53 2.33 -12.09 -5.64
CA VAL A 53 3.40 -13.03 -6.00
C VAL A 53 4.36 -12.37 -6.98
N ILE A 54 5.65 -12.41 -6.67
CA ILE A 54 6.71 -11.91 -7.54
C ILE A 54 7.99 -12.73 -7.40
N GLY A 55 8.57 -13.16 -8.52
CA GLY A 55 9.78 -13.98 -8.52
C GLY A 55 9.58 -15.30 -7.78
N GLY A 56 8.37 -15.88 -7.85
CA GLY A 56 7.99 -17.09 -7.12
C GLY A 56 7.86 -16.92 -5.59
N ALA A 57 7.93 -15.70 -5.05
CA ALA A 57 7.76 -15.44 -3.63
C ALA A 57 6.45 -14.69 -3.37
N THR A 58 5.75 -15.10 -2.32
CA THR A 58 4.54 -14.42 -1.84
C THR A 58 4.91 -13.29 -0.87
N CYS A 59 4.38 -12.11 -1.14
CA CYS A 59 4.49 -10.90 -0.33
C CYS A 59 3.12 -10.50 0.20
N ALA A 60 3.01 -10.37 1.51
CA ALA A 60 1.82 -9.92 2.21
C ALA A 60 2.00 -8.47 2.67
N PHE A 61 0.99 -7.63 2.47
CA PHE A 61 1.06 -6.19 2.75
C PHE A 61 -0.07 -5.76 3.68
N GLU A 62 0.28 -5.10 4.78
CA GLU A 62 -0.62 -4.26 5.57
C GLU A 62 -0.40 -2.80 5.18
N VAL A 63 -1.44 -2.09 4.73
CA VAL A 63 -1.31 -0.73 4.17
C VAL A 63 -1.83 0.30 5.16
N LYS A 64 -0.99 1.28 5.51
CA LYS A 64 -1.34 2.38 6.41
C LYS A 64 -1.13 3.74 5.77
N THR A 65 -2.16 4.57 5.83
CA THR A 65 -2.12 5.96 5.35
C THR A 65 -2.07 6.95 6.52
N SER A 66 -1.33 8.05 6.40
CA SER A 66 -1.34 9.14 7.39
C SER A 66 -1.17 10.52 6.75
N GLU A 67 -1.79 11.54 7.36
CA GLU A 67 -1.50 12.96 7.08
C GLU A 67 -0.24 13.42 7.78
N GLY A 68 0.07 12.79 8.92
CA GLY A 68 1.23 13.10 9.71
C GLY A 68 2.40 12.22 9.33
N ASN A 69 3.43 12.33 10.16
CA ASN A 69 4.57 11.45 10.11
C ASN A 69 4.42 10.26 11.06
N THR A 70 3.22 9.95 11.57
CA THR A 70 2.98 8.83 12.48
C THR A 70 1.96 7.84 11.94
N ILE A 71 2.15 6.57 12.28
CA ILE A 71 1.30 5.44 11.91
C ILE A 71 1.02 4.63 13.17
N LYS A 72 -0.21 4.16 13.31
CA LYS A 72 -0.62 3.25 14.37
C LYS A 72 -1.01 1.92 13.76
N LEU A 73 -0.39 0.85 14.24
CA LEU A 73 -0.75 -0.52 13.90
C LEU A 73 -1.64 -1.08 14.99
N SER A 74 -2.76 -1.67 14.61
CA SER A 74 -3.66 -2.36 15.52
C SER A 74 -3.06 -3.71 15.92
N ARG A 75 -3.57 -4.30 17.00
CA ARG A 75 -3.19 -5.66 17.38
C ARG A 75 -3.55 -6.68 16.30
N LYS A 76 -4.69 -6.50 15.63
CA LYS A 76 -5.15 -7.35 14.53
C LYS A 76 -4.17 -7.31 13.34
N ASP A 77 -3.59 -6.14 13.07
CA ASP A 77 -2.65 -5.95 11.97
C ASP A 77 -1.38 -6.76 12.22
N ILE A 78 -0.84 -6.67 13.45
CA ILE A 78 0.34 -7.43 13.88
C ILE A 78 0.07 -8.94 13.83
N GLU A 79 -1.06 -9.39 14.39
CA GLU A 79 -1.45 -10.81 14.34
C GLU A 79 -1.64 -11.32 12.90
N GLY A 80 -2.13 -10.47 11.99
CA GLY A 80 -2.22 -10.78 10.57
C GLY A 80 -0.86 -10.97 9.92
N LEU A 81 0.08 -10.07 10.19
CA LEU A 81 1.46 -10.14 9.68
C LEU A 81 2.22 -11.34 10.26
N ASP A 82 2.05 -11.65 11.55
CA ASP A 82 2.66 -12.83 12.19
C ASP A 82 2.23 -14.11 11.48
N ARG A 83 0.93 -14.29 11.23
CA ARG A 83 0.42 -15.46 10.48
C ARG A 83 1.02 -15.60 9.09
N GLN A 84 1.30 -14.49 8.42
CA GLN A 84 1.90 -14.52 7.09
C GLN A 84 3.37 -14.96 7.15
N VAL A 85 4.11 -14.50 8.16
CA VAL A 85 5.48 -14.96 8.40
C VAL A 85 5.50 -16.45 8.77
N GLU A 86 4.58 -16.91 9.62
CA GLU A 86 4.43 -18.34 9.99
C GLU A 86 4.10 -19.22 8.77
N ALA A 87 3.33 -18.69 7.81
CA ALA A 87 3.03 -19.36 6.55
C ALA A 87 4.20 -19.36 5.54
N GLY A 88 5.36 -18.76 5.89
CA GLY A 88 6.53 -18.67 5.03
C GLY A 88 6.52 -17.50 4.04
N ASN A 89 5.53 -16.61 4.13
CA ASN A 89 5.41 -15.44 3.26
C ASN A 89 6.29 -14.30 3.77
N ARG A 90 6.65 -13.39 2.86
CA ARG A 90 7.32 -12.14 3.23
C ARG A 90 6.26 -11.11 3.62
N ALA A 91 6.21 -10.73 4.88
CA ALA A 91 5.26 -9.73 5.37
C ALA A 91 5.87 -8.33 5.35
N TYR A 92 5.06 -7.34 5.03
CA TYR A 92 5.45 -5.94 4.92
C TYR A 92 4.36 -5.03 5.45
N ILE A 93 4.78 -3.91 6.04
CA ILE A 93 3.93 -2.77 6.33
C ILE A 93 4.23 -1.72 5.26
N VAL A 94 3.20 -1.33 4.51
CA VAL A 94 3.29 -0.25 3.53
C VAL A 94 2.80 1.03 4.16
N VAL A 95 3.69 2.00 4.32
CA VAL A 95 3.36 3.32 4.84
C VAL A 95 3.20 4.30 3.68
N LEU A 96 2.04 4.90 3.57
CA LEU A 96 1.69 5.91 2.59
C LEU A 96 1.46 7.25 3.32
N THR A 97 2.47 8.12 3.33
CA THR A 97 2.34 9.45 3.93
C THR A 97 2.04 10.50 2.88
N ASN A 98 1.12 11.41 3.18
CA ASN A 98 0.90 12.63 2.39
C ASN A 98 1.50 13.83 3.13
N GLY A 99 2.82 13.91 3.12
CA GLY A 99 3.61 14.90 3.86
C GLY A 99 4.82 15.33 3.03
N PRO A 100 5.69 16.23 3.52
CA PRO A 100 6.70 16.90 2.67
C PRO A 100 7.69 15.98 1.92
N LEU A 101 7.79 14.71 2.31
CA LEU A 101 8.64 13.72 1.65
C LEU A 101 7.87 12.75 0.74
N ASP A 102 6.53 12.77 0.77
CA ASP A 102 5.60 11.90 0.04
C ASP A 102 6.17 10.54 -0.28
N ASP A 103 6.30 9.73 0.76
CA ASP A 103 6.90 8.43 0.64
C ASP A 103 5.86 7.32 0.71
N VAL A 104 6.01 6.41 -0.25
CA VAL A 104 5.51 5.05 -0.15
C VAL A 104 6.63 4.22 0.43
N ILE A 105 6.57 3.79 1.68
CA ILE A 105 7.63 2.99 2.31
C ILE A 105 7.16 1.55 2.38
N PHE A 106 7.89 0.63 1.76
CA PHE A 106 7.73 -0.80 2.01
C PHE A 106 8.66 -1.22 3.14
N ALA A 107 8.13 -1.36 4.34
CA ALA A 107 8.91 -1.80 5.51
C ALA A 107 8.71 -3.31 5.72
N ARG A 108 9.81 -4.07 5.70
CA ARG A 108 9.79 -5.50 5.99
C ARG A 108 9.39 -5.73 7.44
N TYR A 109 8.43 -6.62 7.64
CA TYR A 109 7.98 -7.02 8.97
C TYR A 109 8.78 -8.20 9.49
N HIS A 110 9.22 -8.08 10.73
CA HIS A 110 9.83 -9.15 11.51
C HIS A 110 9.10 -9.26 12.85
N PRO A 111 8.64 -10.48 13.24
CA PRO A 111 7.90 -10.68 14.47
C PRO A 111 8.64 -10.14 15.70
N GLY A 112 7.92 -9.38 16.54
CA GLY A 112 8.45 -8.82 17.79
C GLY A 112 9.19 -7.48 17.67
N GLU A 113 9.53 -7.02 16.47
CA GLU A 113 10.26 -5.75 16.28
C GLU A 113 9.35 -4.52 16.25
N ILE A 114 8.06 -4.70 15.95
CA ILE A 114 7.10 -3.61 15.76
C ILE A 114 5.99 -3.71 16.81
N PRO A 115 5.88 -2.72 17.74
CA PRO A 115 4.89 -2.78 18.81
C PRO A 115 3.47 -2.42 18.30
N ALA A 116 2.49 -3.24 18.68
CA ALA A 116 1.08 -2.95 18.45
C ALA A 116 0.58 -1.77 19.31
N GLY A 117 -0.38 -1.01 18.78
CA GLY A 117 -1.12 0.02 19.50
C GLY A 117 -0.36 1.32 19.80
N LYS A 118 0.93 1.40 19.47
CA LYS A 118 1.73 2.62 19.61
C LYS A 118 1.69 3.44 18.33
N GLU A 119 1.75 4.76 18.47
CA GLU A 119 2.05 5.65 17.36
C GLU A 119 3.55 5.60 17.08
N LEU A 120 3.90 5.20 15.87
CA LEU A 120 5.26 5.06 15.40
C LEU A 120 5.52 6.06 14.29
N SER A 121 6.67 6.72 14.32
CA SER A 121 7.04 7.64 13.24
C SER A 121 7.24 6.87 11.93
N SER A 122 6.79 7.39 10.79
CA SER A 122 7.13 6.96 9.43
C SER A 122 8.65 6.78 9.23
N PHE A 123 9.48 7.56 9.93
CA PHE A 123 10.94 7.40 9.91
C PHE A 123 11.40 6.07 10.52
N PHE A 124 10.70 5.53 11.53
CA PHE A 124 11.00 4.21 12.10
C PHE A 124 10.93 3.12 11.03
N PHE A 125 9.93 3.20 10.14
CA PHE A 125 9.72 2.22 9.08
C PHE A 125 10.80 2.26 7.99
N ARG A 126 11.55 3.36 7.85
CA ARG A 126 12.67 3.44 6.90
C ARG A 126 13.84 2.55 7.27
N ALA A 127 14.03 2.25 8.56
CA ALA A 127 15.07 1.31 8.99
C ALA A 127 14.84 -0.11 8.47
N TYR A 128 13.59 -0.44 8.14
CA TYR A 128 13.15 -1.75 7.64
C TYR A 128 12.85 -1.74 6.14
N GLN A 129 13.24 -0.68 5.43
CA GLN A 129 12.85 -0.50 4.05
C GLN A 129 13.37 -1.63 3.15
N GLU A 130 12.51 -2.15 2.28
CA GLU A 130 12.85 -3.13 1.25
C GLU A 130 13.20 -2.40 -0.05
N PRO A 131 14.50 -2.25 -0.40
CA PRO A 131 14.91 -1.39 -1.50
C PRO A 131 14.40 -1.87 -2.86
N ALA A 132 14.26 -3.18 -3.04
CA ALA A 132 13.80 -3.76 -4.31
C ALA A 132 12.35 -3.41 -4.62
N LEU A 133 11.45 -3.49 -3.62
CA LEU A 133 10.05 -3.09 -3.77
C LEU A 133 9.93 -1.57 -3.90
N GLN A 134 10.69 -0.84 -3.09
CA GLN A 134 10.73 0.61 -3.14
C GLN A 134 11.09 1.13 -4.54
N GLN A 135 12.14 0.59 -5.14
CA GLN A 135 12.63 1.03 -6.45
C GLN A 135 11.60 0.81 -7.55
N ARG A 136 10.88 -0.31 -7.50
CA ARG A 136 9.81 -0.63 -8.46
C ARG A 136 8.67 0.38 -8.41
N ILE A 137 8.28 0.76 -7.19
CA ILE A 137 7.11 1.62 -6.98
C ILE A 137 7.43 3.11 -7.13
N LYS A 138 8.66 3.51 -6.86
CA LYS A 138 9.11 4.92 -6.96
C LYS A 138 8.80 5.55 -8.31
N SER A 139 8.89 4.77 -9.40
CA SER A 139 8.56 5.27 -10.75
C SER A 139 7.10 5.10 -11.14
N THR A 140 6.40 4.07 -10.66
CA THR A 140 5.03 3.77 -11.11
C THR A 140 3.98 4.53 -10.33
N PHE A 141 4.14 4.69 -9.01
CA PHE A 141 3.11 5.28 -8.15
C PHE A 141 2.74 6.72 -8.54
N PRO A 142 3.70 7.65 -8.75
CA PRO A 142 3.36 9.00 -9.22
C PRO A 142 2.55 9.01 -10.53
N VAL A 143 2.90 8.13 -11.46
CA VAL A 143 2.24 8.04 -12.78
C VAL A 143 0.82 7.49 -12.62
N VAL A 144 0.62 6.47 -11.80
CA VAL A 144 -0.70 5.89 -11.53
C VAL A 144 -1.59 6.87 -10.78
N VAL A 145 -1.05 7.61 -9.80
CA VAL A 145 -1.78 8.67 -9.10
C VAL A 145 -2.27 9.71 -10.10
N ASP A 146 -1.40 10.23 -10.98
CA ASP A 146 -1.81 11.25 -11.94
C ASP A 146 -2.83 10.70 -12.96
N LYS A 147 -2.57 9.51 -13.50
CA LYS A 147 -3.43 8.85 -14.50
C LYS A 147 -4.85 8.57 -13.99
N TYR A 148 -5.00 8.23 -12.70
CA TYR A 148 -6.28 7.78 -12.15
C TYR A 148 -6.85 8.67 -11.04
N ALA A 149 -6.27 9.86 -10.78
CA ALA A 149 -6.77 10.80 -9.78
C ALA A 149 -8.24 11.15 -10.01
N GLN A 150 -8.63 11.48 -11.25
CA GLN A 150 -10.01 11.81 -11.58
C GLN A 150 -10.95 10.62 -11.34
N THR A 151 -10.55 9.41 -11.75
CA THR A 151 -11.33 8.19 -11.50
C THR A 151 -11.48 7.91 -10.01
N ALA A 152 -10.43 8.14 -9.22
CA ALA A 152 -10.46 8.00 -7.77
C ALA A 152 -11.41 9.00 -7.10
N VAL A 153 -11.50 10.24 -7.60
CA VAL A 153 -12.40 11.27 -7.09
C VAL A 153 -13.85 11.00 -7.47
N GLU A 154 -14.12 10.79 -8.76
CA GLU A 154 -15.48 10.71 -9.29
C GLU A 154 -16.07 9.30 -9.16
N GLY A 155 -15.28 8.29 -9.51
CA GLY A 155 -15.68 6.88 -9.50
C GLY A 155 -15.46 6.19 -8.15
N ARG A 156 -14.71 6.81 -7.24
CA ARG A 156 -14.32 6.24 -5.94
C ARG A 156 -13.74 4.83 -6.10
N GLN A 157 -14.00 3.96 -5.13
CA GLN A 157 -13.54 2.57 -5.14
C GLN A 157 -14.03 1.82 -6.38
N GLY A 158 -15.32 1.98 -6.74
CA GLY A 158 -15.90 1.27 -7.89
C GLY A 158 -15.28 1.66 -9.24
N GLY A 159 -14.80 2.89 -9.39
CA GLY A 159 -14.03 3.33 -10.56
C GLY A 159 -12.69 2.62 -10.64
N LEU A 160 -11.97 2.53 -9.52
CA LEU A 160 -10.68 1.83 -9.42
C LEU A 160 -10.84 0.31 -9.55
N ASP A 161 -11.92 -0.27 -9.05
CA ASP A 161 -12.22 -1.69 -9.21
C ASP A 161 -12.39 -2.08 -10.69
N LYS A 162 -13.03 -1.22 -11.49
CA LYS A 162 -13.13 -1.42 -12.94
C LYS A 162 -11.78 -1.34 -13.65
N ILE A 163 -10.83 -0.57 -13.12
CA ILE A 163 -9.46 -0.51 -13.64
C ILE A 163 -8.70 -1.78 -13.25
N LEU A 164 -8.76 -2.17 -11.97
CA LEU A 164 -8.12 -3.39 -11.46
C LEU A 164 -8.59 -4.64 -12.22
N ALA A 165 -9.88 -4.74 -12.54
CA ALA A 165 -10.45 -5.85 -13.31
C ALA A 165 -9.92 -5.98 -14.74
N GLN A 166 -9.19 -4.99 -15.27
CA GLN A 166 -8.55 -5.05 -16.58
C GLN A 166 -7.20 -5.77 -16.55
N TYR A 167 -6.60 -5.94 -15.36
CA TYR A 167 -5.33 -6.64 -15.19
C TYR A 167 -5.59 -8.13 -15.06
N ALA A 168 -4.91 -8.93 -15.88
CA ALA A 168 -5.08 -10.38 -15.87
C ALA A 168 -4.64 -10.99 -14.54
N GLU A 169 -3.64 -10.39 -13.90
CA GLU A 169 -2.99 -10.80 -12.65
C GLU A 169 -3.81 -10.45 -11.40
N TRP A 170 -4.79 -9.55 -11.53
CA TRP A 170 -5.63 -9.12 -10.41
C TRP A 170 -6.64 -10.20 -10.01
N GLY A 171 -6.79 -10.42 -8.70
CA GLY A 171 -7.71 -11.39 -8.12
C GLY A 171 -7.22 -12.84 -8.19
N ARG A 172 -5.99 -13.07 -8.64
CA ARG A 172 -5.33 -14.38 -8.61
C ARG A 172 -4.62 -14.58 -7.27
N ALA A 173 -4.83 -15.75 -6.68
CA ALA A 173 -4.15 -16.23 -5.48
C ALA A 173 -3.11 -17.28 -5.87
#